data_AF-A0A7C3WA75-F1
#
_entry.id   AF-A0A7C3WA75-F1
#
_cell.length_a   1.000
_cell.length_b   1.000
_cell.length_c   1.000
_cell.angle_alpha   90.00
_cell.angle_beta   90.00
_cell.angle_gamma   90.00
#
_symmetry.space_group_name_H-M   'P 1'
#
loop_
_entity.id
_entity.type
_entity.pdbx_description
1 polymer ?
#
loop_
_entity_poly.entity_id
_entity_poly.type
_entity_poly.pdbx_seq_one_letter_code
_entity_poly.pdbx_strand_id
1 'polypeptide(L)'
;MRVEDIIAEIEKRLGPLDEKAKKAVELAVTLTASQKETEEVEWQGENPPFDLAAKMSLEERSQLLEALERRNYRWLESQCAKLGAHWLVVVDGQVLAFGGPGLQGLEIDRRIEVVGKQTGKYPLVFIHPMALAIEETAWHPTNVSGDFYPTLPIILRNGSAQVTLVADFDTGAYGCFADGEWLAQQGLISLQTGERIRRAYHLNMPYAYLVRTLTVALIADSQQREASQDVLCVLNWRQSPFVAINPNRTALVGRDPCLALQPIVTLNFAQFR
;
A
#
# COMPACT_ATOMS: atom_id res chain seq x y z
N MET A 1 1.87 -36.44 8.86
CA MET A 1 2.96 -37.35 8.41
C MET A 1 3.79 -37.65 9.64
N ARG A 2 3.95 -38.93 10.02
CA ARG A 2 4.67 -39.29 11.24
C ARG A 2 6.18 -39.30 10.99
N VAL A 3 6.99 -39.17 12.05
CA VAL A 3 8.45 -39.09 11.92
C VAL A 3 9.01 -40.36 11.28
N GLU A 4 8.40 -41.51 11.57
CA GLU A 4 8.78 -42.80 10.99
C GLU A 4 8.58 -42.83 9.46
N ASP A 5 7.54 -42.15 8.97
CA ASP A 5 7.25 -42.06 7.53
C ASP A 5 8.33 -41.20 6.82
N ILE A 6 8.85 -40.17 7.49
CA ILE A 6 9.90 -39.28 6.97
C ILE A 6 11.25 -40.01 6.95
N ILE A 7 11.58 -40.71 8.04
CA ILE A 7 12.82 -41.51 8.13
C ILE A 7 12.83 -42.59 7.05
N ALA A 8 11.71 -43.31 6.86
CA ALA A 8 11.61 -44.35 5.84
C ALA A 8 11.80 -43.81 4.41
N GLU A 9 11.25 -42.63 4.10
CA GLU A 9 11.42 -42.00 2.78
C GLU A 9 12.85 -41.47 2.57
N ILE A 10 13.52 -40.97 3.62
CA ILE A 10 14.93 -40.58 3.55
C ILE A 10 15.81 -41.81 3.32
N GLU A 11 15.59 -42.89 4.08
CA GLU A 11 16.36 -44.13 3.93
C GLU A 11 16.18 -44.76 2.55
N LYS A 12 14.99 -44.66 1.96
CA LYS A 12 14.71 -45.10 0.59
C LYS A 12 15.50 -44.34 -0.47
N ARG A 13 15.77 -43.04 -0.25
CA ARG A 13 16.46 -42.17 -1.22
C ARG A 13 17.97 -42.10 -1.02
N LEU A 14 18.43 -42.17 0.23
CA LEU A 14 19.81 -41.87 0.61
C LEU A 14 20.52 -43.05 1.29
N GLY A 15 19.84 -44.18 1.48
CA GLY A 15 20.37 -45.35 2.17
C GLY A 15 20.14 -45.31 3.69
N PRO A 16 20.46 -46.40 4.39
CA PRO A 16 20.16 -46.56 5.81
C PRO A 16 20.83 -45.48 6.66
N LEU A 17 20.06 -44.88 7.57
CA LEU A 17 20.55 -43.86 8.49
C LEU A 17 21.10 -44.52 9.76
N ASP A 18 22.18 -43.96 10.31
CA ASP A 18 22.66 -44.32 11.64
C ASP A 18 21.77 -43.72 12.75
N GLU A 19 21.93 -44.22 13.97
CA GLU A 19 21.14 -43.79 15.13
C GLU A 19 21.28 -42.30 15.46
N LYS A 20 22.42 -41.69 15.11
CA LYS A 20 22.66 -40.27 15.34
C LYS A 20 21.88 -39.43 14.33
N ALA A 21 21.85 -39.85 13.07
CA ALA A 21 21.09 -39.21 12.01
C ALA A 21 19.58 -39.36 12.22
N LYS A 22 19.10 -40.52 12.71
CA LYS A 22 17.68 -40.70 13.08
C LYS A 22 17.25 -39.75 14.19
N LYS A 23 18.04 -39.63 15.26
CA LYS A 23 17.80 -38.65 16.33
C LYS A 23 17.84 -37.21 15.85
N ALA A 24 18.71 -36.88 14.89
CA ALA A 24 18.76 -35.54 14.31
C ALA A 24 17.50 -35.22 13.49
N VAL A 25 16.97 -36.18 12.74
CA VAL A 25 15.70 -36.04 12.01
C VAL A 25 14.52 -35.92 12.98
N GLU A 26 14.45 -36.74 14.02
CA GLU A 26 13.45 -36.64 15.08
C GLU A 26 13.46 -35.25 15.74
N LEU A 27 14.65 -34.75 16.11
CA LEU A 27 14.81 -33.42 16.70
C LEU A 27 14.38 -32.33 15.71
N ALA A 28 14.77 -32.44 14.44
CA ALA A 28 14.40 -31.48 13.40
C ALA A 28 12.88 -31.44 13.17
N VAL A 29 12.22 -32.60 13.13
CA VAL A 29 10.75 -32.69 12.99
C VAL A 29 10.05 -32.16 14.24
N THR A 30 10.58 -32.44 15.43
CA THR A 30 10.03 -31.90 16.68
C THR A 30 10.17 -30.38 16.72
N LEU A 31 11.32 -29.83 16.34
CA LEU A 31 11.55 -28.39 16.26
C LEU A 31 10.64 -27.72 15.21
N THR A 32 10.41 -28.35 14.06
CA THR A 32 9.45 -27.83 13.06
C THR A 32 8.00 -28.00 13.48
N ALA A 33 7.66 -29.02 14.27
CA ALA A 33 6.32 -29.21 14.85
C ALA A 33 6.05 -28.18 15.96
N SER A 34 7.02 -27.94 16.85
CA SER A 34 6.95 -26.89 17.88
C SER A 34 6.99 -25.48 17.27
N GLN A 35 7.57 -25.29 16.08
CA GLN A 35 7.44 -24.04 15.31
C GLN A 35 6.11 -23.95 14.54
N LYS A 36 5.37 -25.05 14.37
CA LYS A 36 4.08 -25.10 13.67
C LYS A 36 2.87 -24.99 14.59
N GLU A 37 3.04 -25.03 15.91
CA GLU A 37 2.11 -24.36 16.82
C GLU A 37 2.27 -22.85 16.59
N THR A 38 1.69 -22.39 15.49
CA THR A 38 1.43 -20.99 15.28
C THR A 38 0.41 -20.66 16.37
N GLU A 39 0.83 -20.02 17.46
CA GLU A 39 -0.13 -19.37 18.35
C GLU A 39 -1.11 -18.65 17.45
N GLU A 40 -2.39 -19.04 17.52
CA GLU A 40 -3.43 -18.32 16.79
C GLU A 40 -3.42 -16.91 17.34
N VAL A 41 -2.77 -16.01 16.62
CA VAL A 41 -2.79 -14.60 16.95
C VAL A 41 -4.24 -14.19 16.80
N GLU A 42 -4.85 -13.76 17.90
CA GLU A 42 -6.23 -13.27 17.94
C GLU A 42 -6.25 -11.74 17.90
N TRP A 43 -7.36 -11.20 17.43
CA TRP A 43 -7.61 -9.76 17.45
C TRP A 43 -7.84 -9.28 18.89
N GLN A 44 -7.33 -8.09 19.21
CA GLN A 44 -7.39 -7.49 20.54
C GLN A 44 -7.96 -6.06 20.50
N GLY A 45 -9.04 -5.86 21.25
CA GLY A 45 -9.73 -4.57 21.39
C GLY A 45 -10.88 -4.38 20.42
N GLU A 46 -11.45 -3.19 20.41
CA GLU A 46 -12.60 -2.85 19.57
C GLU A 46 -12.32 -1.61 18.72
N ASN A 47 -12.93 -1.57 17.55
CA ASN A 47 -13.07 -0.37 16.74
C ASN A 47 -13.95 0.66 17.47
N PRO A 48 -13.65 1.96 17.33
CA PRO A 48 -14.44 3.00 17.96
C PRO A 48 -15.81 3.14 17.26
N PRO A 49 -16.84 3.68 17.93
CA PRO A 49 -18.09 4.03 17.28
C PRO A 49 -17.87 5.01 16.12
N PHE A 50 -18.59 4.81 15.01
CA PHE A 50 -18.42 5.60 13.79
C PHE A 50 -18.64 7.10 14.02
N ASP A 51 -19.76 7.46 14.67
CA ASP A 51 -20.13 8.86 14.93
C ASP A 51 -19.16 9.56 15.89
N LEU A 52 -18.54 8.80 16.80
CA LEU A 52 -17.55 9.35 17.73
C LEU A 52 -16.25 9.66 16.99
N ALA A 53 -15.72 8.68 16.25
CA ALA A 53 -14.47 8.83 15.51
C ALA A 53 -14.59 9.85 14.36
N ALA A 54 -15.76 9.97 13.73
CA ALA A 54 -16.01 10.97 12.69
C ALA A 54 -15.95 12.42 13.20
N LYS A 55 -16.21 12.64 14.50
CA LYS A 55 -16.16 13.96 15.15
C LYS A 55 -14.80 14.30 15.74
N MET A 56 -13.90 13.32 15.88
CA MET A 56 -12.54 13.55 16.35
C MET A 56 -11.74 14.38 15.34
N SER A 57 -10.76 15.13 15.85
CA SER A 57 -9.71 15.70 15.01
C SER A 57 -8.97 14.59 14.26
N LEU A 58 -8.31 14.96 13.16
CA LEU A 58 -7.53 14.00 12.40
C LEU A 58 -6.40 13.41 13.25
N GLU A 59 -5.75 14.21 14.09
CA GLU A 59 -4.67 13.77 14.99
C GLU A 59 -5.16 12.75 16.02
N GLU A 60 -6.27 13.04 16.73
CA GLU A 60 -6.85 12.12 17.72
C GLU A 60 -7.28 10.80 17.07
N ARG A 61 -7.96 10.88 15.91
CA ARG A 61 -8.37 9.70 15.16
C ARG A 61 -7.16 8.89 14.69
N SER A 62 -6.08 9.56 14.27
CA SER A 62 -4.85 8.90 13.84
C SER A 62 -4.19 8.12 14.97
N GLN A 63 -4.05 8.73 16.15
CA GLN A 63 -3.47 8.07 17.32
C GLN A 63 -4.27 6.85 17.75
N LEU A 64 -5.60 6.96 17.77
CA LEU A 64 -6.50 5.89 18.14
C LEU A 64 -6.37 4.68 17.20
N LEU A 65 -6.41 4.93 15.89
CA LEU A 65 -6.32 3.88 14.87
C LEU A 65 -4.90 3.31 14.74
N GLU A 66 -3.84 4.13 14.90
CA GLU A 66 -2.45 3.66 14.96
C GLU A 66 -2.22 2.75 16.17
N ALA A 67 -2.80 3.07 17.33
CA ALA A 67 -2.72 2.20 18.51
C ALA A 67 -3.43 0.86 18.30
N LEU A 68 -4.62 0.88 17.66
CA LEU A 68 -5.38 -0.32 17.33
C LEU A 68 -4.63 -1.20 16.31
N GLU A 69 -4.08 -0.60 15.26
CA GLU A 69 -3.25 -1.30 14.28
C GLU A 69 -2.01 -1.91 14.93
N ARG A 70 -1.23 -1.13 15.70
CA ARG A 70 0.01 -1.61 16.32
C ARG A 70 -0.22 -2.79 17.24
N ARG A 71 -1.32 -2.77 18.01
CA ARG A 71 -1.71 -3.88 18.87
C ARG A 71 -2.02 -5.15 18.07
N ASN A 72 -2.58 -5.00 16.87
CA ASN A 72 -3.08 -6.09 16.03
C ASN A 72 -2.19 -6.37 14.81
N TYR A 73 -0.99 -5.81 14.73
CA TYR A 73 -0.17 -5.84 13.53
C TYR A 73 0.13 -7.28 13.05
N ARG A 74 0.52 -8.18 13.97
CA ARG A 74 0.75 -9.60 13.65
C ARG A 74 -0.51 -10.31 13.14
N TRP A 75 -1.68 -9.97 13.70
CA TRP A 75 -2.95 -10.50 13.23
C TRP A 75 -3.25 -10.01 11.81
N LEU A 76 -3.08 -8.71 11.55
CA LEU A 76 -3.30 -8.08 10.26
C LEU A 76 -2.38 -8.66 9.18
N GLU A 77 -1.09 -8.82 9.46
CA GLU A 77 -0.14 -9.48 8.54
C GLU A 77 -0.53 -10.93 8.26
N SER A 78 -0.94 -11.68 9.28
CA SER A 78 -1.42 -13.06 9.11
C SER A 78 -2.65 -13.14 8.21
N GLN A 79 -3.61 -12.23 8.37
CA GLN A 79 -4.79 -12.15 7.48
C GLN A 79 -4.40 -11.76 6.05
N CYS A 80 -3.50 -10.79 5.87
CA CYS A 80 -2.98 -10.46 4.54
C CYS A 80 -2.33 -11.67 3.86
N ALA A 81 -1.48 -12.41 4.58
CA ALA A 81 -0.81 -13.59 4.06
C ALA A 81 -1.82 -14.70 3.68
N LYS A 82 -2.82 -14.95 4.54
CA LYS A 82 -3.89 -15.95 4.29
C LYS A 82 -4.74 -15.60 3.08
N LEU A 83 -5.03 -14.31 2.88
CA LEU A 83 -5.92 -13.82 1.82
C LEU A 83 -5.20 -13.40 0.53
N GLY A 84 -3.86 -13.35 0.54
CA GLY A 84 -3.09 -12.74 -0.54
C GLY A 84 -3.39 -11.25 -0.71
N ALA A 85 -3.72 -10.56 0.38
CA ALA A 85 -4.20 -9.18 0.36
C ALA A 85 -3.09 -8.16 0.63
N HIS A 86 -3.21 -7.00 -0.01
CA HIS A 86 -2.35 -5.82 0.19
C HIS A 86 -3.03 -4.76 1.06
N TRP A 87 -4.35 -4.83 1.20
CA TRP A 87 -5.11 -4.00 2.12
C TRP A 87 -6.29 -4.77 2.72
N LEU A 88 -6.70 -4.40 3.92
CA LEU A 88 -7.83 -4.96 4.66
C LEU A 88 -8.73 -3.85 5.19
N VAL A 89 -10.03 -4.10 5.27
CA VAL A 89 -11.00 -3.28 6.01
C VAL A 89 -11.55 -4.14 7.14
N VAL A 90 -11.29 -3.74 8.39
CA VAL A 90 -11.51 -4.56 9.57
C VAL A 90 -12.40 -3.85 10.59
N VAL A 91 -13.35 -4.58 11.15
CA VAL A 91 -14.16 -4.16 12.31
C VAL A 91 -14.14 -5.29 13.34
N ASP A 92 -13.68 -5.00 14.55
CA ASP A 92 -13.69 -5.90 15.71
C ASP A 92 -13.11 -7.30 15.40
N GLY A 93 -12.03 -7.34 14.62
CA GLY A 93 -11.36 -8.59 14.22
C GLY A 93 -12.02 -9.34 13.06
N GLN A 94 -13.10 -8.79 12.47
CA GLN A 94 -13.69 -9.31 11.25
C GLN A 94 -13.14 -8.57 10.02
N VAL A 95 -12.58 -9.30 9.06
CA VAL A 95 -12.24 -8.76 7.74
C VAL A 95 -13.51 -8.62 6.91
N LEU A 96 -13.90 -7.39 6.59
CA LEU A 96 -15.12 -7.09 5.81
C LEU A 96 -14.85 -6.85 4.33
N ALA A 97 -13.64 -6.40 3.99
CA ALA A 97 -13.17 -6.28 2.61
C ALA A 97 -11.65 -6.41 2.57
N PHE A 98 -11.13 -6.87 1.44
CA PHE A 98 -9.71 -6.97 1.17
C PHE A 98 -9.48 -6.90 -0.34
N GLY A 99 -8.23 -6.63 -0.74
CA GLY A 99 -7.85 -6.65 -2.15
C GLY A 99 -6.35 -6.49 -2.34
N GLY A 100 -5.94 -6.46 -3.60
CA GLY A 100 -4.55 -6.40 -4.06
C GLY A 100 -4.40 -7.00 -5.46
N PRO A 101 -3.24 -6.79 -6.12
CA PRO A 101 -2.06 -6.08 -5.63
C PRO A 101 -2.25 -4.54 -5.60
N GLY A 102 -1.37 -3.84 -4.90
CA GLY A 102 -1.41 -2.37 -4.76
C GLY A 102 -2.59 -1.86 -3.93
N LEU A 103 -3.15 -0.71 -4.32
CA LEU A 103 -4.33 -0.09 -3.71
C LEU A 103 -5.58 -0.22 -4.59
N GLN A 104 -5.52 -1.01 -5.66
CA GLN A 104 -6.62 -1.17 -6.59
C GLN A 104 -7.91 -1.60 -5.87
N GLY A 105 -8.99 -0.85 -6.11
CA GLY A 105 -10.33 -1.16 -5.61
C GLY A 105 -10.56 -0.91 -4.11
N LEU A 106 -9.59 -0.31 -3.40
CA LEU A 106 -9.78 0.05 -2.00
C LEU A 106 -10.91 1.09 -1.84
N GLU A 107 -10.85 2.22 -2.56
CA GLU A 107 -11.83 3.32 -2.46
C GLU A 107 -12.05 3.75 -1.00
N ILE A 108 -10.96 4.18 -0.34
CA ILE A 108 -10.89 4.25 1.13
C ILE A 108 -12.02 5.07 1.76
N ASP A 109 -12.33 6.25 1.20
CA ASP A 109 -13.32 7.17 1.74
C ASP A 109 -14.73 6.54 1.68
N ARG A 110 -15.04 5.89 0.56
CA ARG A 110 -16.30 5.17 0.35
C ARG A 110 -16.42 3.96 1.26
N ARG A 111 -15.35 3.18 1.43
CA ARG A 111 -15.35 1.99 2.31
C ARG A 111 -15.61 2.38 3.76
N ILE A 112 -14.97 3.43 4.24
CA ILE A 112 -15.16 3.92 5.61
C ILE A 112 -16.61 4.32 5.82
N GLU A 113 -17.20 5.07 4.90
CA GLU A 113 -18.59 5.51 5.03
C GLU A 113 -19.58 4.34 4.98
N VAL A 114 -19.44 3.44 4.00
CA VAL A 114 -20.36 2.30 3.83
C VAL A 114 -20.27 1.35 5.02
N VAL A 115 -19.07 0.94 5.41
CA VAL A 115 -18.87 0.02 6.55
C VAL A 115 -19.26 0.69 7.86
N GLY A 116 -18.96 1.98 8.03
CA GLY A 116 -19.34 2.76 9.20
C GLY A 116 -20.86 2.81 9.41
N LYS A 117 -21.62 3.08 8.34
CA LYS A 117 -23.09 3.06 8.39
C LYS A 117 -23.66 1.67 8.63
N GLN A 118 -23.03 0.62 8.11
CA GLN A 118 -23.51 -0.76 8.24
C GLN A 118 -23.26 -1.35 9.63
N THR A 119 -22.10 -1.06 10.23
CA THR A 119 -21.67 -1.69 11.48
C THR A 119 -21.84 -0.78 12.70
N GLY A 120 -22.01 0.53 12.50
CA GLY A 120 -21.96 1.53 13.56
C GLY A 120 -20.55 1.76 14.13
N LYS A 121 -19.53 1.11 13.57
CA LYS A 121 -18.13 1.17 14.01
C LYS A 121 -17.27 1.80 12.92
N TYR A 122 -16.28 2.59 13.32
CA TYR A 122 -15.31 3.15 12.40
C TYR A 122 -14.30 2.07 12.00
N PRO A 123 -14.26 1.63 10.72
CA PRO A 123 -13.39 0.53 10.33
C PRO A 123 -11.91 0.93 10.43
N LEU A 124 -11.08 -0.05 10.76
CA LEU A 124 -9.64 0.05 10.61
C LEU A 124 -9.30 -0.37 9.18
N VAL A 125 -8.75 0.54 8.38
CA VAL A 125 -8.19 0.16 7.08
C VAL A 125 -6.71 -0.14 7.29
N PHE A 126 -6.28 -1.36 7.05
CA PHE A 126 -4.87 -1.72 7.07
C PHE A 126 -4.32 -1.72 5.64
N ILE A 127 -3.17 -1.09 5.43
CA ILE A 127 -2.46 -1.09 4.14
C ILE A 127 -1.12 -1.76 4.40
N HIS A 128 -0.91 -2.92 3.80
CA HIS A 128 0.31 -3.69 3.96
C HIS A 128 1.49 -2.92 3.34
N PRO A 129 2.70 -2.94 3.95
CA PRO A 129 3.86 -2.23 3.42
C PRO A 129 4.20 -2.55 1.96
N MET A 130 3.92 -3.77 1.50
CA MET A 130 4.11 -4.15 0.08
C MET A 130 3.22 -3.37 -0.90
N ALA A 131 2.06 -2.87 -0.47
CA ALA A 131 1.21 -2.01 -1.31
C ALA A 131 1.83 -0.62 -1.56
N LEU A 132 2.79 -0.24 -0.70
CA LEU A 132 3.50 1.04 -0.73
C LEU A 132 4.92 0.89 -1.28
N ALA A 133 5.34 -0.34 -1.57
CA ALA A 133 6.65 -0.62 -2.09
C ALA A 133 6.78 0.02 -3.47
N ILE A 134 7.93 0.67 -3.66
CA ILE A 134 8.39 1.12 -4.97
C ILE A 134 9.54 0.19 -5.32
N GLU A 135 9.34 -0.64 -6.35
CA GLU A 135 10.32 -1.57 -6.89
C GLU A 135 11.47 -0.78 -7.55
N GLU A 136 12.33 -0.17 -6.75
CA GLU A 136 13.47 0.60 -7.25
C GLU A 136 14.78 -0.20 -7.16
N THR A 137 15.51 -0.27 -8.27
CA THR A 137 16.93 0.08 -8.23
C THR A 137 17.00 1.59 -8.21
N ALA A 138 17.66 2.18 -7.19
CA ALA A 138 17.73 3.63 -7.01
C ALA A 138 17.91 4.36 -8.34
N TRP A 139 16.95 5.22 -8.69
CA TRP A 139 17.05 6.02 -9.90
C TRP A 139 18.32 6.89 -9.78
N HIS A 140 19.23 6.76 -10.75
CA HIS A 140 20.45 7.54 -10.74
C HIS A 140 20.14 8.95 -11.24
N PRO A 141 20.67 10.02 -10.60
CA PRO A 141 20.59 11.36 -11.14
C PRO A 141 20.90 11.36 -12.63
N THR A 142 20.08 12.04 -13.43
CA THR A 142 20.31 12.19 -14.86
C THR A 142 21.65 12.88 -15.06
N ASN A 143 22.68 12.12 -15.44
CA ASN A 143 24.06 12.63 -15.53
C ASN A 143 24.37 13.21 -16.92
N VAL A 144 23.36 13.27 -17.80
CA VAL A 144 23.47 13.74 -19.18
C VAL A 144 22.60 14.98 -19.36
N SER A 145 23.16 16.02 -19.98
CA SER A 145 22.41 17.24 -20.30
C SER A 145 21.27 16.92 -21.27
N GLY A 146 20.04 17.34 -20.93
CA GLY A 146 18.85 17.04 -21.71
C GLY A 146 18.28 15.64 -21.49
N ASP A 147 18.77 14.91 -20.48
CA ASP A 147 18.14 13.69 -19.99
C ASP A 147 17.05 14.04 -18.98
N PHE A 148 15.92 13.35 -19.09
CA PHE A 148 14.73 13.60 -18.31
C PHE A 148 14.10 12.28 -17.92
N TYR A 149 13.62 12.20 -16.68
CA TYR A 149 12.79 11.08 -16.27
C TYR A 149 11.48 11.05 -17.06
N PRO A 150 10.94 9.86 -17.37
CA PRO A 150 9.62 9.74 -17.98
C PRO A 150 8.58 10.47 -17.14
N THR A 151 7.77 11.30 -17.79
CA THR A 151 6.67 12.02 -17.15
C THR A 151 5.38 11.84 -17.94
N LEU A 152 4.24 12.01 -17.26
CA LEU A 152 2.91 11.95 -17.84
C LEU A 152 2.08 13.17 -17.44
N PRO A 153 1.40 13.84 -18.39
CA PRO A 153 0.39 14.82 -18.05
C PRO A 153 -0.85 14.10 -17.50
N ILE A 154 -1.26 14.50 -16.30
CA ILE A 154 -2.44 13.94 -15.63
C ILE A 154 -3.39 15.06 -15.18
N ILE A 155 -4.65 14.69 -15.02
CA ILE A 155 -5.66 15.49 -14.31
C ILE A 155 -6.06 14.72 -13.07
N LEU A 156 -6.01 15.40 -11.92
CA LEU A 156 -6.60 14.90 -10.68
C LEU A 156 -7.91 15.65 -10.44
N ARG A 157 -8.99 14.93 -10.13
CA ARG A 157 -10.30 15.51 -9.81
C ARG A 157 -10.86 15.01 -8.50
N ASN A 158 -11.60 15.89 -7.85
CA ASN A 158 -12.44 15.59 -6.70
C ASN A 158 -13.73 16.42 -6.79
N GLY A 159 -14.85 15.77 -7.12
CA GLY A 159 -16.10 16.48 -7.42
C GLY A 159 -15.90 17.48 -8.56
N SER A 160 -16.18 18.76 -8.29
CA SER A 160 -16.01 19.85 -9.27
C SER A 160 -14.59 20.43 -9.30
N ALA A 161 -13.73 20.12 -8.32
CA ALA A 161 -12.36 20.60 -8.28
C ALA A 161 -11.47 19.74 -9.18
N GLN A 162 -10.57 20.38 -9.93
CA GLN A 162 -9.58 19.68 -10.75
C GLN A 162 -8.26 20.45 -10.83
N VAL A 163 -7.17 19.71 -11.00
CA VAL A 163 -5.84 20.25 -11.26
C VAL A 163 -5.20 19.46 -12.39
N THR A 164 -4.46 20.15 -13.25
CA THR A 164 -3.61 19.53 -14.28
C THR A 164 -2.17 19.65 -13.84
N LEU A 165 -1.41 18.56 -13.91
CA LEU A 165 0.00 18.52 -13.55
C LEU A 165 0.77 17.51 -14.39
N VAL A 166 2.09 17.63 -14.37
CA VAL A 166 3.01 16.66 -14.98
C VAL A 166 3.62 15.84 -13.85
N ALA A 167 3.38 14.54 -13.85
CA ALA A 167 3.86 13.61 -12.83
C ALA A 167 5.01 12.77 -13.37
N ASP A 168 5.95 12.41 -12.49
CA ASP A 168 6.93 11.37 -12.82
C ASP A 168 6.19 10.04 -13.01
N PHE A 169 6.56 9.29 -14.04
CA PHE A 169 5.96 8.01 -14.35
C PHE A 169 6.89 6.88 -13.94
N ASP A 170 6.47 6.09 -12.95
CA ASP A 170 7.27 5.03 -12.37
C ASP A 170 6.42 3.77 -12.12
N THR A 171 6.46 2.83 -13.07
CA THR A 171 5.76 1.54 -12.94
C THR A 171 6.33 0.62 -11.86
N GLY A 172 7.46 0.98 -11.24
CA GLY A 172 7.99 0.33 -10.05
C GLY A 172 7.14 0.63 -8.81
N ALA A 173 6.45 1.76 -8.76
CA ALA A 173 5.45 2.04 -7.74
C ALA A 173 4.11 1.37 -8.08
N TYR A 174 3.40 0.83 -7.08
CA TYR A 174 2.01 0.42 -7.25
C TYR A 174 1.08 1.64 -7.41
N GLY A 175 1.03 2.50 -6.39
CA GLY A 175 0.04 3.60 -6.31
C GLY A 175 0.50 4.93 -6.89
N CYS A 176 -0.38 5.93 -6.77
CA CYS A 176 -0.07 7.33 -7.03
C CYS A 176 0.35 8.05 -5.74
N PHE A 177 1.38 8.88 -5.81
CA PHE A 177 1.85 9.71 -4.71
C PHE A 177 1.84 11.17 -5.15
N ALA A 178 1.40 12.09 -4.30
CA ALA A 178 1.34 13.51 -4.63
C ALA A 178 1.57 14.40 -3.41
N ASP A 179 2.01 15.64 -3.67
CA ASP A 179 2.17 16.69 -2.67
C ASP A 179 0.81 17.05 -2.04
N GLY A 180 0.58 16.57 -0.82
CA GLY A 180 -0.71 16.72 -0.13
C GLY A 180 -1.03 18.17 0.20
N GLU A 181 -0.04 18.94 0.66
CA GLU A 181 -0.21 20.36 0.96
C GLU A 181 -0.55 21.16 -0.29
N TRP A 182 0.13 20.89 -1.41
CA TRP A 182 -0.17 21.55 -2.68
C TRP A 182 -1.58 21.20 -3.17
N LEU A 183 -1.97 19.92 -3.15
CA LEU A 183 -3.33 19.51 -3.54
C LEU A 183 -4.40 20.19 -2.68
N ALA A 184 -4.14 20.38 -1.40
CA ALA A 184 -5.04 21.09 -0.50
C ALA A 184 -5.11 22.59 -0.79
N GLN A 185 -3.98 23.23 -1.10
CA GLN A 185 -3.94 24.64 -1.53
C GLN A 185 -4.72 24.86 -2.84
N GLN A 186 -4.72 23.87 -3.74
CA GLN A 186 -5.55 23.89 -4.96
C GLN A 186 -7.04 23.58 -4.70
N GLY A 187 -7.43 23.32 -3.44
CA GLY A 187 -8.80 22.98 -3.06
C GLY A 187 -9.27 21.59 -3.51
N LEU A 188 -8.35 20.71 -3.93
CA LEU A 188 -8.69 19.37 -4.39
C LEU A 188 -8.98 18.42 -3.23
N ILE A 189 -8.30 18.60 -2.10
CA ILE A 189 -8.48 17.79 -0.89
C ILE A 189 -8.51 18.68 0.34
N SER A 190 -9.00 18.14 1.46
CA SER A 190 -8.81 18.73 2.78
C SER A 190 -7.86 17.89 3.60
N LEU A 191 -6.80 18.50 4.14
CA LEU A 191 -5.87 17.85 5.07
C LEU A 191 -6.46 17.63 6.46
N GLN A 192 -7.64 18.18 6.75
CA GLN A 192 -8.31 18.04 8.05
C GLN A 192 -9.31 16.87 8.07
N THR A 193 -9.54 16.24 6.92
CA THR A 193 -10.53 15.18 6.74
C THR A 193 -9.86 13.82 6.51
N GLY A 194 -10.63 12.76 6.28
CA GLY A 194 -10.14 11.42 5.98
C GLY A 194 -9.86 10.55 7.18
N GLU A 195 -9.42 9.31 6.93
CA GLU A 195 -9.28 8.28 7.97
C GLU A 195 -8.28 8.65 9.05
N ARG A 196 -7.00 8.79 8.67
CA ARG A 196 -5.87 9.06 9.57
C ARG A 196 -4.62 9.41 8.78
N ILE A 197 -3.71 10.10 9.42
CA ILE A 197 -2.32 10.24 8.99
C ILE A 197 -1.62 8.90 9.19
N ARG A 198 -0.96 8.43 8.15
CA ARG A 198 -0.18 7.19 8.12
C ARG A 198 1.30 7.50 8.01
N ARG A 199 2.13 6.52 8.35
CA ARG A 199 3.59 6.59 8.18
C ARG A 199 4.07 5.39 7.38
N ALA A 200 5.03 5.61 6.50
CA ALA A 200 5.70 4.57 5.74
C ALA A 200 7.17 4.99 5.50
N TYR A 201 7.92 4.13 4.81
CA TYR A 201 9.32 4.36 4.49
C TYR A 201 9.53 4.26 2.98
N HIS A 202 10.37 5.14 2.46
CA HIS A 202 10.89 5.07 1.09
C HIS A 202 12.34 5.55 1.12
N LEU A 203 13.24 4.83 0.44
CA LEU A 203 14.69 5.05 0.52
C LEU A 203 15.22 5.08 1.96
N ASN A 204 14.70 4.22 2.84
CA ASN A 204 14.98 4.18 4.28
C ASN A 204 14.66 5.48 5.05
N MET A 205 13.98 6.43 4.43
CA MET A 205 13.51 7.65 5.08
C MET A 205 12.00 7.55 5.35
N PRO A 206 11.55 7.91 6.56
CA PRO A 206 10.13 7.92 6.86
C PRO A 206 9.43 9.07 6.13
N TYR A 207 8.17 8.86 5.78
CA TYR A 207 7.26 9.90 5.31
C TYR A 207 5.86 9.69 5.90
N ALA A 208 5.12 10.79 6.05
CA ALA A 208 3.73 10.76 6.47
C ALA A 208 2.81 11.00 5.27
N TYR A 209 1.61 10.43 5.28
CA TYR A 209 0.66 10.59 4.20
C TYR A 209 -0.79 10.41 4.63
N LEU A 210 -1.69 10.95 3.83
CA LEU A 210 -3.13 10.68 3.84
C LEU A 210 -3.48 9.90 2.57
N VAL A 211 -4.54 9.10 2.63
CA VAL A 211 -5.09 8.46 1.43
C VAL A 211 -6.38 9.18 1.05
N ARG A 212 -6.53 9.48 -0.24
CA ARG A 212 -7.74 10.09 -0.80
C ARG A 212 -8.14 9.39 -2.08
N THR A 213 -9.42 9.09 -2.20
CA THR A 213 -9.95 8.59 -3.46
C THR A 213 -10.17 9.78 -4.40
N LEU A 214 -9.38 9.84 -5.48
CA LEU A 214 -9.46 10.87 -6.52
C LEU A 214 -9.76 10.24 -7.86
N THR A 215 -10.36 11.00 -8.77
CA THR A 215 -10.38 10.60 -10.19
C THR A 215 -9.06 11.00 -10.82
N VAL A 216 -8.30 10.03 -11.31
CA VAL A 216 -7.06 10.24 -12.06
C VAL A 216 -7.38 10.07 -13.53
N ALA A 217 -7.04 11.08 -14.34
CA ALA A 217 -7.19 11.02 -15.78
C ALA A 217 -5.83 11.17 -16.48
N LEU A 218 -5.57 10.30 -17.44
CA LEU A 218 -4.43 10.41 -18.36
C LEU A 218 -4.86 11.15 -19.62
N ILE A 219 -4.02 12.07 -20.08
CA ILE A 219 -4.24 12.84 -21.30
C ILE A 219 -3.26 12.37 -22.38
N ALA A 220 -3.77 12.01 -23.56
CA ALA A 220 -2.95 11.74 -24.75
C ALA A 220 -3.70 12.16 -26.01
N ASP A 221 -3.05 12.88 -26.91
CA ASP A 221 -3.61 13.31 -28.22
C ASP A 221 -5.03 13.90 -28.14
N SER A 222 -5.26 14.77 -27.13
CA SER A 222 -6.56 15.38 -26.82
C SER A 222 -7.67 14.41 -26.41
N GLN A 223 -7.36 13.13 -26.20
CA GLN A 223 -8.23 12.14 -25.57
C GLN A 223 -7.90 12.01 -24.08
N GLN A 224 -8.93 11.70 -23.31
CA GLN A 224 -8.84 11.50 -21.87
C GLN A 224 -9.45 10.16 -21.50
N ARG A 225 -8.74 9.40 -20.66
CA ARG A 225 -9.30 8.26 -19.93
C ARG A 225 -9.13 8.47 -18.45
N GLU A 226 -10.11 8.08 -17.66
CA GLU A 226 -10.12 8.33 -16.23
C GLU A 226 -10.61 7.13 -15.40
N ALA A 227 -10.11 7.06 -14.17
CA ALA A 227 -10.44 6.03 -13.21
C ALA A 227 -10.37 6.60 -11.79
N SER A 228 -11.23 6.09 -10.91
CA SER A 228 -11.13 6.32 -9.47
C SER A 228 -9.88 5.59 -8.94
N GLN A 229 -9.03 6.29 -8.22
CA GLN A 229 -7.78 5.78 -7.66
C GLN A 229 -7.57 6.34 -6.24
N ASP A 230 -7.05 5.52 -5.34
CA ASP A 230 -6.55 6.01 -4.07
C ASP A 230 -5.15 6.62 -4.27
N VAL A 231 -5.06 7.92 -4.02
CA VAL A 231 -3.83 8.70 -4.10
C VAL A 231 -3.27 8.90 -2.69
N LEU A 232 -1.98 8.60 -2.53
CA LEU A 232 -1.22 8.87 -1.32
C LEU A 232 -0.78 10.34 -1.33
N CYS A 233 -1.52 11.17 -0.61
CA CYS A 233 -1.22 12.58 -0.36
C CYS A 233 -0.13 12.66 0.70
N VAL A 234 1.12 12.69 0.26
CA VAL A 234 2.31 12.73 1.13
C VAL A 234 2.44 14.13 1.73
N LEU A 235 2.66 14.16 3.04
CA LEU A 235 2.83 15.37 3.83
C LEU A 235 4.31 15.79 3.85
N ASN A 236 4.56 17.09 3.95
CA ASN A 236 5.88 17.71 3.86
C ASN A 236 6.65 17.25 2.63
N TRP A 237 5.99 17.21 1.46
CA TRP A 237 6.52 16.65 0.21
C TRP A 237 7.97 17.06 -0.11
N ARG A 238 8.29 18.35 0.03
CA ARG A 238 9.62 18.91 -0.25
C ARG A 238 10.74 18.43 0.70
N GLN A 239 10.37 17.83 1.84
CA GLN A 239 11.30 17.22 2.80
C GLN A 239 11.20 15.68 2.77
N SER A 240 10.33 15.13 1.94
CA SER A 240 10.09 13.69 1.82
C SER A 240 11.12 13.02 0.90
N PRO A 241 11.30 11.69 0.96
CA PRO A 241 12.22 10.98 0.08
C PRO A 241 11.84 11.06 -1.41
N PHE A 242 10.60 11.41 -1.74
CA PHE A 242 10.13 11.45 -3.14
C PHE A 242 10.81 12.51 -3.99
N VAL A 243 11.39 13.54 -3.38
CA VAL A 243 12.12 14.62 -4.08
C VAL A 243 13.63 14.45 -4.04
N ALA A 244 14.15 13.37 -3.43
CA ALA A 244 15.59 13.13 -3.29
C ALA A 244 16.29 13.01 -4.65
N ILE A 245 15.59 12.45 -5.64
CA ILE A 245 16.12 12.19 -6.98
C ILE A 245 15.70 13.28 -7.98
N ASN A 246 14.45 13.75 -7.88
CA ASN A 246 13.92 14.84 -8.69
C ASN A 246 13.33 15.93 -7.77
N PRO A 247 14.09 17.01 -7.45
CA PRO A 247 13.64 18.08 -6.56
C PRO A 247 12.39 18.82 -7.06
N ASN A 248 12.10 18.74 -8.36
CA ASN A 248 10.97 19.41 -9.00
C ASN A 248 9.71 18.53 -9.09
N ARG A 249 9.79 17.25 -8.74
CA ARG A 249 8.66 16.32 -8.72
C ARG A 249 7.54 16.88 -7.83
N THR A 250 6.29 16.79 -8.28
CA THR A 250 5.10 17.16 -7.49
C THR A 250 4.12 15.99 -7.35
N ALA A 251 4.25 14.98 -8.20
CA ALA A 251 3.54 13.72 -8.12
C ALA A 251 4.34 12.59 -8.78
N LEU A 252 4.03 11.37 -8.39
CA LEU A 252 4.50 10.12 -8.98
C LEU A 252 3.28 9.26 -9.32
N VAL A 253 3.20 8.82 -10.57
CA VAL A 253 2.15 7.94 -11.07
C VAL A 253 2.71 6.53 -11.23
N GLY A 254 2.12 5.60 -10.47
CA GLY A 254 2.50 4.19 -10.46
C GLY A 254 1.75 3.33 -11.48
N ARG A 255 1.79 2.02 -11.22
CA ARG A 255 1.22 0.94 -12.03
C ARG A 255 -0.31 0.88 -11.98
N ASP A 256 -0.93 1.17 -10.85
CA ASP A 256 -2.38 1.00 -10.64
C ASP A 256 -3.23 1.80 -11.66
N PRO A 257 -2.95 3.10 -11.92
CA PRO A 257 -3.63 3.83 -12.99
C PRO A 257 -3.38 3.25 -14.38
N CYS A 258 -2.19 2.71 -14.66
CA CYS A 258 -1.90 2.09 -15.95
C CYS A 258 -2.72 0.82 -16.16
N LEU A 259 -2.87 0.00 -15.12
CA LEU A 259 -3.71 -1.20 -15.19
C LEU A 259 -5.19 -0.83 -15.36
N ALA A 260 -5.64 0.23 -14.69
CA ALA A 260 -7.03 0.70 -14.79
C ALA A 260 -7.37 1.33 -16.14
N LEU A 261 -6.45 2.11 -16.72
CA LEU A 261 -6.71 2.93 -17.91
C LEU A 261 -6.20 2.31 -19.21
N GLN A 262 -5.29 1.33 -19.09
CA GLN A 262 -4.65 0.61 -20.19
C GLN A 262 -4.07 1.56 -21.25
N PRO A 263 -3.15 2.49 -20.88
CA PRO A 263 -2.53 3.39 -21.83
C PRO A 263 -1.55 2.65 -22.74
N ILE A 264 -1.35 3.15 -23.95
CA ILE A 264 -0.29 2.71 -24.87
C ILE A 264 0.81 3.77 -24.86
N VAL A 265 2.01 3.39 -24.41
CA VAL A 265 3.18 4.28 -24.42
C VAL A 265 3.93 4.11 -25.74
N THR A 266 4.04 5.20 -26.50
CA THR A 266 4.79 5.20 -27.78
C THR A 266 6.06 6.04 -27.61
N LEU A 267 7.21 5.44 -27.88
CA LEU A 267 8.48 6.16 -27.92
C LEU A 267 8.61 6.88 -29.27
N ASN A 268 8.54 8.22 -29.23
CA ASN A 268 8.69 9.04 -30.42
C ASN A 268 10.11 9.58 -30.55
N PHE A 269 10.91 8.96 -31.41
CA PHE A 269 12.28 9.40 -31.69
C PHE A 269 12.35 10.55 -32.71
N ALA A 270 11.23 10.98 -33.30
CA ALA A 270 11.21 11.91 -34.42
C ALA A 270 11.38 13.40 -34.03
N GLN A 271 11.39 13.71 -32.73
CA GLN A 271 11.48 15.09 -32.22
C GLN A 271 12.86 15.51 -31.67
N PHE A 272 13.87 14.65 -31.72
CA PHE A 272 15.25 15.08 -31.45
C PHE A 272 15.85 15.71 -32.71
N ARG A 273 15.64 17.02 -32.88
CA ARG A 273 16.39 17.89 -33.81
C ARG A 273 16.94 19.08 -33.06
#